data_AF-A0A7C6X1R9-F1
#
_entry.id   AF-A0A7C6X1R9-F1
#
_cell.length_a   1.000
_cell.length_b   1.000
_cell.length_c   1.000
_cell.angle_alpha   90.00
_cell.angle_beta   90.00
_cell.angle_gamma   90.00
#
_symmetry.space_group_name_H-M   'P 1'
#
loop_
_entity.id
_entity.type
_entity.pdbx_description
1 polymer ?
#
loop_
_entity_poly.entity_id
_entity_poly.type
_entity_poly.pdbx_seq_one_letter_code
_entity_poly.pdbx_strand_id
1 'polypeptide(L)'
;MRTDTSETGLERLICIALTGSPCDPPIGETVGEPQPSYGGNGWIPGNRNDYDRDYCVDIVQLREFIKNTQPRLHDALDLKHASPTRQKFLARLQGEISKRGVIDVLRKGIKHGPHDITLFYGTPSPDNPLAVERFAQNRFSVTRQLRYSNTETQRALDICLFINGLPLATFELKNSLTKQTVDDAVEQYKRDRNPREKLFEFGRCAVHFAVDEHEVRFCTHLRGKSSWFLPFNKGWNDGAGNPPNPDGIKTDYLWKRILSIDELTNIIENFAQIVEVKDEKTGKRRRTQIWPRYHQLDVVRKLLADVEECGAGKRYLIQHSAGSGKSNSIAWLAHQLIGVKKDGKEVFDSIIVVTDRVILDKQIRDTIAQFSQVRATLGHAERSGD
;
A
#
# COMPACT_ATOMS: atom_id res chain seq x y z
N MET A 1 -32.08 1.12 3.88
CA MET A 1 -31.47 0.63 5.14
C MET A 1 -30.50 1.69 5.62
N ARG A 2 -30.50 2.07 6.90
CA ARG A 2 -29.47 2.98 7.44
C ARG A 2 -28.18 2.18 7.62
N THR A 3 -27.07 2.66 7.07
CA THR A 3 -25.74 2.09 7.29
C THR A 3 -25.40 2.14 8.77
N ASP A 4 -24.95 1.02 9.36
CA ASP A 4 -24.41 1.02 10.73
C ASP A 4 -23.05 1.69 10.71
N THR A 5 -22.97 2.87 11.35
CA THR A 5 -21.75 3.65 11.41
C THR A 5 -21.04 3.57 12.77
N SER A 6 -21.43 2.66 13.67
CA SER A 6 -20.62 2.39 14.88
C SER A 6 -19.19 1.94 14.50
N GLU A 7 -18.21 2.00 15.41
CA GLU A 7 -16.83 1.55 15.10
C GLU A 7 -16.83 0.09 14.62
N THR A 8 -17.52 -0.79 15.35
CA THR A 8 -17.73 -2.19 14.94
C THR A 8 -18.52 -2.33 13.65
N GLY A 9 -19.50 -1.45 13.41
CA GLY A 9 -20.27 -1.38 12.17
C GLY A 9 -19.39 -1.04 10.96
N LEU A 10 -18.53 -0.02 11.09
CA LEU A 10 -17.56 0.38 10.08
C LEU A 10 -16.53 -0.72 9.81
N GLU A 11 -16.01 -1.37 10.86
CA GLU A 11 -15.10 -2.50 10.70
C GLU A 11 -15.72 -3.62 9.87
N ARG A 12 -16.95 -4.02 10.23
CA ARG A 12 -17.70 -5.06 9.53
C ARG A 12 -18.04 -4.65 8.11
N LEU A 13 -18.42 -3.39 7.89
CA LEU A 13 -18.74 -2.87 6.56
C LEU A 13 -17.54 -2.97 5.63
N ILE A 14 -16.36 -2.53 6.09
CA ILE A 14 -15.10 -2.63 5.34
C ILE A 14 -14.80 -4.11 5.04
N CYS A 15 -14.88 -4.96 6.06
CA CYS A 15 -14.57 -6.38 5.91
C CYS A 15 -15.51 -7.11 4.95
N ILE A 16 -16.82 -6.83 5.00
CA ILE A 16 -17.81 -7.40 4.09
C ILE A 16 -17.52 -6.94 2.66
N ALA A 17 -17.21 -5.66 2.46
CA ALA A 17 -16.89 -5.14 1.13
C ALA A 17 -15.62 -5.78 0.55
N LEU A 18 -14.60 -6.01 1.37
CA LEU A 18 -13.34 -6.59 0.93
C LEU A 18 -13.42 -8.10 0.74
N THR A 19 -14.06 -8.82 1.66
CA THR A 19 -13.98 -10.29 1.77
C THR A 19 -15.29 -11.04 1.55
N GLY A 20 -16.42 -10.35 1.52
CA GLY A 20 -17.75 -10.98 1.60
C GLY A 20 -18.13 -11.47 3.01
N SER A 21 -17.28 -11.26 4.02
CA SER A 21 -17.46 -11.71 5.41
C SER A 21 -17.24 -10.55 6.41
N PRO A 22 -17.92 -10.55 7.58
CA PRO A 22 -17.68 -9.53 8.62
C PRO A 22 -16.32 -9.64 9.30
N CYS A 23 -15.54 -10.69 9.03
CA CYS A 23 -14.23 -10.96 9.66
C CYS A 23 -14.29 -10.92 11.19
N ASP A 24 -15.39 -11.40 11.78
CA ASP A 24 -15.51 -11.41 13.24
C ASP A 24 -14.42 -12.28 13.86
N PRO A 25 -13.69 -11.78 14.88
CA PRO A 25 -12.64 -12.56 15.52
C PRO A 25 -13.26 -13.80 16.19
N PRO A 26 -12.55 -14.95 16.17
CA PRO A 26 -13.07 -16.18 16.76
C PRO A 26 -13.40 -16.00 18.26
N ILE A 27 -14.54 -16.56 18.67
CA ILE A 27 -14.98 -16.59 20.08
C ILE A 27 -14.30 -17.81 20.73
N GLY A 28 -13.18 -17.59 21.43
CA GLY A 28 -12.39 -18.64 22.10
C GLY A 28 -11.13 -19.09 21.35
N GLU A 29 -10.44 -20.12 21.86
CA GLU A 29 -9.24 -20.75 21.25
C GLU A 29 -9.58 -21.81 20.18
N THR A 30 -10.79 -21.79 19.62
CA THR A 30 -11.17 -22.74 18.58
C THR A 30 -10.64 -22.29 17.22
N VAL A 31 -9.62 -23.00 16.74
CA VAL A 31 -9.10 -22.92 15.37
C VAL A 31 -10.13 -23.59 14.45
N GLY A 32 -11.09 -22.81 13.95
CA GLY A 32 -11.97 -23.25 12.86
C GLY A 32 -11.31 -23.05 11.51
N GLU A 33 -11.53 -23.98 10.57
CA GLU A 33 -11.17 -23.76 9.17
C GLU A 33 -11.85 -22.48 8.64
N PRO A 34 -11.15 -21.62 7.88
CA PRO A 34 -11.75 -20.43 7.31
C PRO A 34 -12.91 -20.84 6.40
N GLN A 35 -14.11 -20.34 6.71
CA GLN A 35 -15.27 -20.57 5.85
C GLN A 35 -15.02 -19.92 4.48
N PRO A 36 -15.34 -20.60 3.37
CA PRO A 36 -15.28 -20.01 2.04
C PRO A 36 -16.23 -18.82 2.00
N SER A 37 -15.69 -17.62 1.78
CA SER A 37 -16.52 -16.43 1.59
C SER A 37 -16.94 -16.34 0.13
N TYR A 38 -18.25 -16.19 -0.09
CA TYR A 38 -18.83 -15.92 -1.40
C TYR A 38 -19.11 -14.42 -1.48
N GLY A 39 -18.32 -13.68 -2.26
CA GLY A 39 -18.45 -12.23 -2.44
C GLY A 39 -17.21 -11.43 -1.98
N GLY A 40 -17.25 -10.10 -2.15
CA GLY A 40 -16.14 -9.20 -1.83
C GLY A 40 -15.17 -8.96 -2.99
N ASN A 41 -14.25 -8.02 -2.81
CA ASN A 41 -13.26 -7.59 -3.81
C ASN A 41 -11.97 -8.45 -3.81
N GLY A 42 -12.09 -9.75 -3.56
CA GLY A 42 -10.99 -10.72 -3.62
C GLY A 42 -10.10 -10.81 -2.38
N TRP A 43 -10.42 -10.09 -1.31
CA TRP A 43 -9.68 -10.24 -0.05
C TRP A 43 -10.15 -11.45 0.75
N ILE A 44 -9.30 -11.90 1.67
CA ILE A 44 -9.53 -13.06 2.53
C ILE A 44 -9.67 -12.58 3.99
N PRO A 45 -10.62 -13.11 4.78
CA PRO A 45 -10.65 -12.85 6.21
C PRO A 45 -9.38 -13.40 6.88
N GLY A 46 -8.63 -12.55 7.55
CA GLY A 46 -7.48 -12.94 8.37
C GLY A 46 -7.87 -13.30 9.80
N ASN A 47 -7.00 -14.03 10.50
CA ASN A 47 -7.18 -14.37 11.90
C ASN A 47 -6.07 -13.73 12.74
N ARG A 48 -6.44 -12.95 13.75
CA ARG A 48 -5.48 -12.27 14.63
C ARG A 48 -4.53 -13.22 15.37
N ASN A 49 -4.91 -14.49 15.54
CA ASN A 49 -4.09 -15.50 16.19
C ASN A 49 -2.97 -16.03 15.28
N ASP A 50 -3.07 -15.82 13.96
CA ASP A 50 -2.04 -16.20 12.99
C ASP A 50 -0.93 -15.14 12.88
N TYR A 51 -1.10 -13.99 13.53
CA TYR A 51 -0.13 -12.91 13.55
C TYR A 51 0.98 -13.16 14.58
N ASP A 52 2.19 -13.41 14.07
CA ASP A 52 3.41 -13.46 14.85
C ASP A 52 3.86 -12.03 15.19
N ARG A 53 3.78 -11.66 16.46
CA ARG A 53 4.16 -10.33 16.97
C ARG A 53 5.67 -10.10 16.95
N ASP A 54 6.45 -11.17 17.11
CA ASP A 54 7.91 -11.09 17.14
C ASP A 54 8.46 -10.73 15.77
N TYR A 55 7.88 -11.24 14.68
CA TYR A 55 8.36 -10.94 13.33
C TYR A 55 7.47 -9.94 12.58
N CYS A 56 6.28 -9.66 13.11
CA CYS A 56 5.21 -8.87 12.50
C CYS A 56 4.78 -9.44 11.15
N VAL A 57 4.37 -10.70 11.16
CA VAL A 57 3.95 -11.46 9.97
C VAL A 57 2.74 -12.30 10.31
N ASP A 58 1.73 -12.31 9.43
CA ASP A 58 0.72 -13.37 9.46
C ASP A 58 1.34 -14.63 8.85
N ILE A 59 1.73 -15.57 9.72
CA ILE A 59 2.55 -16.72 9.33
C ILE A 59 1.78 -17.70 8.47
N VAL A 60 0.45 -17.78 8.65
CA VAL A 60 -0.40 -18.68 7.87
C VAL A 60 -0.50 -18.17 6.45
N GLN A 61 -0.78 -16.87 6.25
CA GLN A 61 -0.85 -16.33 4.89
C GLN A 61 0.50 -16.37 4.17
N LEU A 62 1.62 -16.10 4.86
CA LEU A 62 2.95 -16.23 4.27
C LEU A 62 3.27 -17.67 3.87
N ARG A 63 2.95 -18.64 4.73
CA ARG A 63 3.16 -20.06 4.45
C ARG A 63 2.37 -20.53 3.24
N GLU A 64 1.07 -20.24 3.19
CA GLU A 64 0.21 -20.69 2.09
C GLU A 64 0.61 -20.02 0.77
N PHE A 65 0.98 -18.74 0.80
CA PHE A 65 1.50 -18.06 -0.40
C PHE A 65 2.76 -18.75 -0.94
N ILE A 66 3.78 -18.99 -0.09
CA ILE A 66 5.02 -19.64 -0.52
C ILE A 66 4.76 -21.08 -0.99
N LYS A 67 3.88 -21.81 -0.31
CA LYS A 67 3.49 -23.17 -0.70
C LYS A 67 2.89 -23.22 -2.10
N ASN A 68 1.96 -22.31 -2.41
CA ASN A 68 1.24 -22.32 -3.68
C ASN A 68 2.09 -21.80 -4.85
N THR A 69 3.01 -20.87 -4.59
CA THR A 69 3.79 -20.21 -5.66
C THR A 69 5.19 -20.77 -5.84
N GLN A 70 5.79 -21.27 -4.75
CA GLN A 70 7.19 -21.68 -4.68
C GLN A 70 7.34 -22.97 -3.83
N PRO A 71 6.72 -24.10 -4.23
CA PRO A 71 6.62 -25.30 -3.40
C PRO A 71 7.96 -25.88 -2.95
N ARG A 72 9.02 -25.72 -3.76
CA ARG A 72 10.39 -26.15 -3.38
C ARG A 72 10.93 -25.39 -2.16
N LEU A 73 10.49 -24.15 -1.95
CA LEU A 73 10.90 -23.32 -0.82
C LEU A 73 10.09 -23.60 0.44
N HIS A 74 8.85 -24.08 0.31
CA HIS A 74 7.98 -24.35 1.45
C HIS A 74 8.66 -25.29 2.47
N ASP A 75 9.24 -26.39 1.99
CA ASP A 75 9.91 -27.36 2.85
C ASP A 75 11.27 -26.85 3.35
N ALA A 76 12.00 -26.13 2.49
CA ALA A 76 13.32 -25.58 2.84
C ALA A 76 13.26 -24.50 3.93
N LEU A 77 12.15 -23.75 4.02
CA LEU A 77 11.94 -22.70 5.02
C LEU A 77 11.25 -23.21 6.30
N ASP A 78 10.67 -24.40 6.26
CA ASP A 78 9.95 -25.05 7.36
C ASP A 78 8.95 -24.11 8.08
N LEU A 79 8.15 -23.39 7.30
CA LEU A 79 7.20 -22.40 7.84
C LEU A 79 6.08 -23.01 8.69
N LYS A 80 5.86 -24.33 8.58
CA LYS A 80 4.83 -25.06 9.33
C LYS A 80 5.20 -25.24 10.80
N HIS A 81 6.45 -25.54 11.11
CA HIS A 81 6.86 -25.89 12.47
C HIS A 81 7.66 -24.77 13.14
N ALA A 82 7.59 -24.70 14.47
CA ALA A 82 8.42 -23.79 15.24
C ALA A 82 9.86 -24.32 15.31
N SER A 83 10.63 -24.09 14.24
CA SER A 83 11.99 -24.59 14.11
C SER A 83 13.04 -23.47 14.03
N PRO A 84 14.32 -23.78 14.30
CA PRO A 84 15.42 -22.84 14.07
C PRO A 84 15.50 -22.35 12.61
N THR A 85 15.11 -23.18 11.64
CA THR A 85 15.07 -22.83 10.21
C THR A 85 14.05 -21.71 9.96
N ARG A 86 12.83 -21.88 10.48
CA ARG A 86 11.78 -20.85 10.39
C ARG A 86 12.24 -19.54 11.03
N GLN A 87 12.80 -19.60 12.23
CA GLN A 87 13.28 -18.41 12.95
C GLN A 87 14.38 -17.67 12.19
N LYS A 88 15.34 -18.39 11.59
CA LYS A 88 16.41 -17.79 10.77
C LYS A 88 15.85 -17.08 9.54
N PHE A 89 14.87 -17.69 8.86
CA PHE A 89 14.21 -17.07 7.72
C PHE A 89 13.41 -15.83 8.12
N LEU A 90 12.58 -15.91 9.16
CA LEU A 90 11.78 -14.78 9.62
C LEU A 90 12.64 -13.62 10.14
N ALA A 91 13.76 -13.92 10.81
CA ALA A 91 14.75 -12.91 11.19
C ALA A 91 15.40 -12.24 9.96
N ARG A 92 15.70 -13.02 8.91
CA ARG A 92 16.20 -12.49 7.63
C ARG A 92 15.18 -11.58 6.96
N LEU A 93 13.93 -12.02 6.87
CA LEU A 93 12.81 -11.27 6.31
C LEU A 93 12.59 -9.95 7.07
N GLN A 94 12.55 -10.01 8.40
CA GLN A 94 12.48 -8.83 9.25
C GLN A 94 13.63 -7.86 8.95
N GLY A 95 14.87 -8.34 8.91
CA GLY A 95 16.04 -7.47 8.67
C GLY A 95 16.00 -6.79 7.30
N GLU A 96 15.52 -7.50 6.27
CA GLU A 96 15.32 -6.94 4.93
C GLU A 96 14.21 -5.88 4.91
N ILE A 97 13.10 -6.10 5.63
CA ILE A 97 12.03 -5.09 5.77
C ILE A 97 12.53 -3.85 6.51
N SER A 98 13.25 -4.00 7.63
CA SER A 98 13.82 -2.84 8.35
C SER A 98 14.80 -2.04 7.47
N LYS A 99 15.58 -2.73 6.63
CA LYS A 99 16.55 -2.09 5.75
C LYS A 99 15.91 -1.43 4.53
N ARG A 100 15.02 -2.12 3.82
CA ARG A 100 14.51 -1.71 2.50
C ARG A 100 13.07 -1.19 2.52
N GLY A 101 12.30 -1.58 3.53
CA GLY A 101 10.86 -1.31 3.63
C GLY A 101 10.03 -2.41 2.97
N VAL A 102 8.80 -2.60 3.47
CA VAL A 102 7.87 -3.64 2.99
C VAL A 102 7.54 -3.51 1.51
N ILE A 103 7.44 -2.29 0.98
CA ILE A 103 7.13 -2.04 -0.43
C ILE A 103 8.25 -2.61 -1.33
N ASP A 104 9.52 -2.33 -1.02
CA ASP A 104 10.65 -2.83 -1.81
C ASP A 104 10.79 -4.35 -1.67
N VAL A 105 10.57 -4.88 -0.47
CA VAL A 105 10.60 -6.32 -0.19
C VAL A 105 9.49 -7.06 -0.95
N LEU A 106 8.28 -6.51 -1.03
CA LEU A 106 7.21 -7.05 -1.87
C LEU A 106 7.63 -7.06 -3.34
N ARG A 107 8.05 -5.92 -3.89
CA ARG A 107 8.43 -5.79 -5.31
C ARG A 107 9.60 -6.69 -5.74
N LYS A 108 10.63 -6.79 -4.90
CA LYS A 108 11.93 -7.38 -5.29
C LYS A 108 12.22 -8.71 -4.62
N GLY A 109 11.39 -9.13 -3.66
CA GLY A 109 11.66 -10.32 -2.86
C GLY A 109 12.92 -10.17 -1.98
N ILE A 110 13.41 -11.31 -1.49
CA ILE A 110 14.60 -11.40 -0.65
C ILE A 110 15.49 -12.58 -1.07
N LYS A 111 16.78 -12.48 -0.72
CA LYS A 111 17.71 -13.62 -0.73
C LYS A 111 17.89 -14.20 0.66
N HIS A 112 17.79 -15.51 0.79
CA HIS A 112 18.07 -16.27 2.01
C HIS A 112 18.90 -17.53 1.69
N GLY A 113 20.20 -17.47 1.98
CA GLY A 113 21.12 -18.53 1.57
C GLY A 113 21.14 -18.68 0.03
N PRO A 114 20.93 -19.90 -0.51
CA PRO A 114 20.87 -20.13 -1.96
C PRO A 114 19.50 -19.79 -2.58
N HIS A 115 18.53 -19.34 -1.78
CA HIS A 115 17.16 -19.14 -2.22
C HIS A 115 16.87 -17.67 -2.55
N ASP A 116 16.40 -17.45 -3.77
CA ASP A 116 15.68 -16.24 -4.18
C ASP A 116 14.18 -16.45 -3.91
N ILE A 117 13.60 -15.56 -3.11
CA ILE A 117 12.25 -15.70 -2.59
C ILE A 117 11.44 -14.51 -3.08
N THR A 118 10.51 -14.76 -4.01
CA THR A 118 9.49 -13.78 -4.39
C THR A 118 8.43 -13.71 -3.29
N LEU A 119 8.02 -12.49 -2.95
CA LEU A 119 7.06 -12.20 -1.87
C LEU A 119 5.77 -11.54 -2.37
N PHE A 120 5.71 -11.20 -3.66
CA PHE A 120 4.56 -10.63 -4.33
C PHE A 120 4.71 -10.82 -5.84
N TYR A 121 3.64 -11.19 -6.51
CA TYR A 121 3.56 -11.15 -7.97
C TYR A 121 2.80 -9.89 -8.38
N GLY A 122 3.41 -9.11 -9.27
CA GLY A 122 2.87 -7.83 -9.74
C GLY A 122 1.78 -7.95 -10.78
N THR A 123 1.34 -6.81 -11.33
CA THR A 123 0.37 -6.76 -12.42
C THR A 123 0.84 -7.66 -13.58
N PRO A 124 0.09 -8.71 -13.94
CA PRO A 124 0.55 -9.67 -14.93
C PRO A 124 0.40 -9.11 -16.35
N SER A 125 1.37 -9.41 -17.22
CA SER A 125 1.19 -9.20 -18.66
C SER A 125 0.12 -10.17 -19.17
N PRO A 126 -0.93 -9.71 -19.89
CA PRO A 126 -2.04 -10.57 -20.31
C PRO A 126 -1.62 -11.77 -21.18
N ASP A 127 -0.51 -11.62 -21.89
CA ASP A 127 0.14 -12.60 -22.77
C ASP A 127 1.01 -13.63 -22.03
N ASN A 128 1.14 -13.54 -20.69
CA ASN A 128 1.88 -14.48 -19.87
C ASN A 128 0.96 -15.24 -18.89
N PRO A 129 0.44 -16.43 -19.28
CA PRO A 129 -0.48 -17.21 -18.46
C PRO A 129 0.07 -17.56 -17.07
N LEU A 130 1.37 -17.85 -16.98
CA LEU A 130 2.01 -18.17 -15.69
C LEU A 130 2.06 -16.96 -14.75
N ALA A 131 2.24 -15.75 -15.30
CA ALA A 131 2.19 -14.53 -14.51
C ALA A 131 0.76 -14.28 -13.97
N VAL A 132 -0.26 -14.49 -14.81
CA VAL A 132 -1.68 -14.41 -14.41
C VAL A 132 -2.00 -15.41 -13.30
N GLU A 133 -1.57 -16.66 -13.45
CA GLU A 133 -1.76 -17.71 -12.45
C GLU A 133 -1.09 -17.34 -11.12
N ARG A 134 0.18 -16.90 -11.15
CA ARG A 134 0.93 -16.52 -9.94
C ARG A 134 0.37 -15.27 -9.27
N PHE A 135 -0.09 -14.29 -10.05
CA PHE A 135 -0.76 -13.11 -9.53
C PHE A 135 -2.04 -13.50 -8.77
N ALA A 136 -2.83 -14.43 -9.31
CA ALA A 136 -4.03 -14.96 -8.65
C ALA A 136 -3.73 -15.74 -7.36
N GLN A 137 -2.48 -16.18 -7.14
CA GLN A 137 -2.05 -16.81 -5.89
C GLN A 137 -1.65 -15.81 -4.80
N ASN A 138 -1.53 -14.51 -5.11
CA ASN A 138 -1.34 -13.50 -4.06
C ASN A 138 -2.52 -13.54 -3.07
N ARG A 139 -2.20 -13.35 -1.80
CA ARG A 139 -3.13 -13.42 -0.67
C ARG A 139 -3.24 -12.03 -0.05
N PHE A 140 -4.33 -11.35 -0.33
CA PHE A 140 -4.69 -10.08 0.30
C PHE A 140 -5.61 -10.40 1.47
N SER A 141 -5.17 -10.16 2.71
CA SER A 141 -5.97 -10.49 3.90
C SER A 141 -6.21 -9.29 4.80
N VAL A 142 -7.39 -9.27 5.42
CA VAL A 142 -7.82 -8.23 6.35
C VAL A 142 -8.09 -8.85 7.71
N THR A 143 -7.40 -8.33 8.73
CA THR A 143 -7.52 -8.82 10.10
C THR A 143 -8.07 -7.71 10.98
N ARG A 144 -9.23 -7.97 11.60
CA ARG A 144 -9.84 -7.07 12.59
C ARG A 144 -9.21 -7.24 13.96
N GLN A 145 -9.21 -6.16 14.75
CA GLN A 145 -8.81 -6.18 16.16
C GLN A 145 -7.43 -6.83 16.36
N LEU A 146 -6.46 -6.41 15.53
CA LEU A 146 -5.11 -6.97 15.49
C LEU A 146 -4.33 -6.58 16.75
N ARG A 147 -4.08 -7.56 17.62
CA ARG A 147 -3.24 -7.40 18.81
C ARG A 147 -1.77 -7.44 18.41
N TYR A 148 -1.13 -6.27 18.34
CA TYR A 148 0.20 -6.13 17.74
C TYR A 148 1.36 -6.14 18.75
N SER A 149 1.10 -5.81 20.02
CA SER A 149 2.16 -5.56 21.01
C SER A 149 2.49 -6.81 21.83
N ASN A 150 3.78 -7.03 22.08
CA ASN A 150 4.27 -8.07 22.99
C ASN A 150 4.18 -7.66 24.45
N THR A 151 4.28 -6.37 24.75
CA THR A 151 4.28 -5.84 26.11
C THR A 151 2.87 -5.43 26.56
N GLU A 152 2.11 -4.79 25.67
CA GLU A 152 0.75 -4.31 25.93
C GLU A 152 -0.26 -5.16 25.15
N THR A 153 -0.39 -6.42 25.57
CA THR A 153 -1.07 -7.49 24.81
C THR A 153 -2.56 -7.25 24.49
N GLN A 154 -3.20 -6.30 25.19
CA GLN A 154 -4.59 -5.91 24.94
C GLN A 154 -4.74 -4.79 23.91
N ARG A 155 -3.64 -4.11 23.52
CA ARG A 155 -3.70 -3.09 22.48
C ARG A 155 -3.99 -3.73 21.13
N ALA A 156 -5.05 -3.24 20.49
CA ALA A 156 -5.46 -3.66 19.17
C ALA A 156 -5.55 -2.46 18.24
N LEU A 157 -5.31 -2.72 16.95
CA LEU A 157 -5.73 -1.88 15.84
C LEU A 157 -7.07 -2.37 15.34
N ASP A 158 -7.95 -1.46 14.91
CA ASP A 158 -9.28 -1.84 14.42
C ASP A 158 -9.18 -2.75 13.21
N ILE A 159 -8.34 -2.38 12.23
CA ILE A 159 -8.03 -3.20 11.06
C ILE A 159 -6.53 -3.15 10.73
N CYS A 160 -5.99 -4.28 10.30
CA CYS A 160 -4.71 -4.36 9.60
C CYS A 160 -4.85 -5.17 8.29
N LEU A 161 -4.25 -4.65 7.22
CA LEU A 161 -4.20 -5.28 5.91
C LEU A 161 -2.84 -5.91 5.69
N PHE A 162 -2.85 -7.12 5.14
CA PHE A 162 -1.66 -7.89 4.81
C PHE A 162 -1.65 -8.28 3.33
N ILE A 163 -0.45 -8.38 2.76
CA ILE A 163 -0.21 -9.00 1.47
C ILE A 163 0.78 -10.13 1.68
N ASN A 164 0.38 -11.35 1.35
CA ASN A 164 1.19 -12.56 1.48
C ASN A 164 1.78 -12.71 2.90
N GLY A 165 1.00 -12.29 3.91
CA GLY A 165 1.39 -12.30 5.32
C GLY A 165 2.23 -11.11 5.79
N LEU A 166 2.65 -10.21 4.92
CA LEU A 166 3.38 -8.99 5.30
C LEU A 166 2.42 -7.83 5.57
N PRO A 167 2.58 -7.08 6.69
CA PRO A 167 1.69 -5.98 7.02
C PRO A 167 1.88 -4.82 6.03
N LEU A 168 0.80 -4.35 5.43
CA LEU A 168 0.82 -3.25 4.48
C LEU A 168 0.23 -1.98 5.07
N ALA A 169 -0.95 -2.07 5.67
CA ALA A 169 -1.67 -0.89 6.16
C ALA A 169 -2.36 -1.15 7.50
N THR A 170 -2.45 -0.11 8.33
CA THR A 170 -3.20 -0.14 9.59
C THR A 170 -4.30 0.90 9.59
N PHE A 171 -5.36 0.66 10.37
CA PHE A 171 -6.52 1.53 10.44
C PHE A 171 -6.92 1.79 11.89
N GLU A 172 -7.27 3.04 12.17
CA GLU A 172 -8.08 3.45 13.32
C GLU A 172 -9.35 4.07 12.76
N LEU A 173 -10.49 3.55 13.21
CA LEU A 173 -11.81 3.95 12.79
C LEU A 173 -12.49 4.71 13.92
N LYS A 174 -13.20 5.77 13.57
CA LYS A 174 -14.03 6.57 14.48
C LYS A 174 -15.39 6.80 13.85
N ASN A 175 -16.34 7.20 14.67
CA ASN A 175 -17.65 7.54 14.18
C ASN A 175 -18.26 8.74 14.91
N SER A 176 -19.10 9.44 14.17
CA SER A 176 -19.83 10.59 14.65
C SER A 176 -20.87 10.26 15.74
N LEU A 177 -21.37 9.02 15.81
CA LEU A 177 -22.34 8.58 16.83
C LEU A 177 -21.76 8.65 18.25
N THR A 178 -20.47 8.37 18.42
CA THR A 178 -19.73 8.53 19.68
C THR A 178 -19.13 9.93 19.84
N LYS A 179 -19.47 10.87 18.96
CA LYS A 179 -18.90 12.22 18.86
C LYS A 179 -17.40 12.23 18.61
N GLN A 180 -16.87 11.15 18.02
CA GLN A 180 -15.48 11.05 17.63
C GLN A 180 -15.34 11.27 16.12
N THR A 181 -14.16 11.71 15.71
CA THR A 181 -13.86 12.12 14.34
C THR A 181 -12.53 11.55 13.87
N VAL A 182 -12.19 11.77 12.62
CA VAL A 182 -10.87 11.45 12.07
C VAL A 182 -9.72 12.06 12.89
N ASP A 183 -9.94 13.22 13.51
CA ASP A 183 -8.93 13.86 14.37
C ASP A 183 -8.69 13.06 15.66
N ASP A 184 -9.72 12.42 16.24
CA ASP A 184 -9.57 11.53 17.39
C ASP A 184 -8.78 10.27 17.01
N ALA A 185 -9.01 9.70 15.82
CA ALA A 185 -8.20 8.59 15.31
C ALA A 185 -6.73 9.01 15.12
N VAL A 186 -6.49 10.20 14.60
CA VAL A 186 -5.12 10.76 14.47
C VAL A 186 -4.46 10.92 15.83
N GLU A 187 -5.17 11.44 16.83
CA GLU A 187 -4.64 11.59 18.19
C GLU A 187 -4.39 10.23 18.86
N GLN A 188 -5.24 9.23 18.64
CA GLN A 188 -5.01 7.85 19.09
C GLN A 188 -3.71 7.28 18.50
N TYR A 189 -3.45 7.47 17.20
CA TYR A 189 -2.16 7.13 16.60
C TYR A 189 -0.99 7.85 17.27
N LYS A 190 -1.09 9.16 17.48
CA LYS A 190 0.01 9.96 18.04
C LYS A 190 0.31 9.65 19.50
N ARG A 191 -0.70 9.31 20.29
CA ARG A 191 -0.60 9.12 21.74
C ARG A 191 -0.36 7.66 22.11
N ASP A 192 -1.12 6.74 21.52
CA ASP A 192 -1.23 5.37 22.01
C ASP A 192 -0.37 4.39 21.17
N ARG A 193 -0.11 4.71 19.89
CA ARG A 193 0.71 3.88 18.99
C ARG A 193 2.18 4.28 19.07
N ASN A 194 2.90 3.62 19.98
CA ASN A 194 4.33 3.85 20.20
C ASN A 194 5.15 3.47 18.95
N PRO A 195 5.89 4.40 18.31
CA PRO A 195 6.70 4.10 17.13
C PRO A 195 7.85 3.09 17.32
N ARG A 196 8.15 2.73 18.58
CA ARG A 196 9.13 1.67 18.90
C ARG A 196 8.54 0.27 18.88
N GLU A 197 7.22 0.15 18.78
CA GLU A 197 6.57 -1.13 18.51
C GLU A 197 6.89 -1.57 17.10
N LYS A 198 7.25 -2.84 16.94
CA LYS A 198 7.84 -3.37 15.70
C LYS A 198 6.95 -3.17 14.47
N LEU A 199 5.63 -3.21 14.64
CA LEU A 199 4.65 -2.96 13.57
C LEU A 199 4.68 -1.50 13.05
N PHE A 200 5.06 -0.54 13.91
CA PHE A 200 5.05 0.89 13.60
C PHE A 200 6.45 1.45 13.26
N GLU A 201 7.47 0.59 13.23
CA GLU A 201 8.79 0.96 12.75
C GLU A 201 8.72 1.46 11.30
N PHE A 202 9.57 2.45 10.97
CA PHE A 202 9.64 3.01 9.62
C PHE A 202 9.86 1.92 8.55
N GLY A 203 9.02 1.92 7.53
CA GLY A 203 9.08 0.93 6.45
C GLY A 203 8.39 -0.39 6.74
N ARG A 204 7.89 -0.63 7.96
CA ARG A 204 7.19 -1.88 8.29
C ARG A 204 5.80 -1.95 7.67
N CYS A 205 5.01 -0.90 7.82
CA CYS A 205 3.76 -0.68 7.08
C CYS A 205 3.99 0.41 6.04
N ALA A 206 3.30 0.31 4.90
CA ALA A 206 3.30 1.32 3.86
C ALA A 206 2.52 2.59 4.26
N VAL A 207 1.46 2.43 5.05
CA VAL A 207 0.54 3.54 5.41
C VAL A 207 -0.30 3.21 6.65
N HIS A 208 -0.65 4.25 7.42
CA HIS A 208 -1.56 4.20 8.56
C HIS A 208 -2.75 5.13 8.29
N PHE A 209 -3.95 4.59 8.20
CA PHE A 209 -5.18 5.34 7.93
C PHE A 209 -5.95 5.65 9.21
N ALA A 210 -6.37 6.90 9.33
CA ALA A 210 -7.37 7.37 10.28
C ALA A 210 -8.65 7.68 9.50
N VAL A 211 -9.79 7.14 9.91
CA VAL A 211 -11.02 7.17 9.10
C VAL A 211 -12.24 7.42 9.98
N ASP A 212 -13.15 8.26 9.49
CA ASP A 212 -14.55 8.32 9.94
C ASP A 212 -15.54 8.23 8.76
N GLU A 213 -16.81 8.55 8.95
CA GLU A 213 -17.82 8.48 7.88
C GLU A 213 -17.65 9.59 6.80
N HIS A 214 -16.82 10.59 7.06
CA HIS A 214 -16.70 11.81 6.28
C HIS A 214 -15.32 12.00 5.65
N GLU A 215 -14.25 11.70 6.38
CA GLU A 215 -12.87 11.98 6.00
C GLU A 215 -11.94 10.77 6.19
N VAL A 216 -10.93 10.72 5.34
CA VAL A 216 -9.78 9.81 5.46
C VAL A 216 -8.53 10.65 5.59
N ARG A 217 -7.70 10.33 6.58
CA ARG A 217 -6.34 10.84 6.70
C ARG A 217 -5.35 9.68 6.73
N PHE A 218 -4.12 9.94 6.31
CA PHE A 218 -3.07 8.92 6.29
C PHE A 218 -1.73 9.46 6.77
N CYS A 219 -0.91 8.58 7.33
CA CYS A 219 0.47 8.84 7.70
C CYS A 219 1.36 7.70 7.20
N THR A 220 2.53 8.01 6.63
CA THR A 220 3.49 6.99 6.18
C THR A 220 4.56 6.66 7.22
N HIS A 221 4.65 7.43 8.31
CA HIS A 221 5.64 7.22 9.36
C HIS A 221 5.14 7.83 10.68
N LEU A 222 4.76 6.95 11.61
CA LEU A 222 4.40 7.35 12.97
C LEU A 222 5.65 7.82 13.73
N ARG A 223 5.58 9.02 14.31
CA ARG A 223 6.64 9.65 15.11
C ARG A 223 6.07 10.22 16.41
N GLY A 224 5.11 9.49 17.00
CA GLY A 224 4.35 9.90 18.18
C GLY A 224 3.63 11.22 17.91
N LYS A 225 3.76 12.19 18.81
CA LYS A 225 3.17 13.54 18.66
C LYS A 225 3.58 14.28 17.37
N SER A 226 4.74 13.94 16.79
CA SER A 226 5.24 14.54 15.55
C SER A 226 4.80 13.81 14.27
N SER A 227 3.92 12.81 14.39
CA SER A 227 3.33 12.13 13.23
C SER A 227 2.56 13.13 12.37
N TRP A 228 2.81 13.11 11.08
CA TRP A 228 2.19 14.02 10.12
C TRP A 228 1.14 13.29 9.31
N PHE A 229 -0.13 13.56 9.60
CA PHE A 229 -1.27 13.02 8.88
C PHE A 229 -1.70 13.98 7.78
N LEU A 230 -1.86 13.44 6.58
CA LEU A 230 -2.30 14.15 5.38
C LEU A 230 -3.74 13.74 5.04
N PRO A 231 -4.54 14.65 4.45
CA PRO A 231 -5.84 14.28 3.91
C PRO A 231 -5.67 13.29 2.75
N PHE A 232 -6.58 12.32 2.68
CA PHE A 232 -6.70 11.36 1.57
C PHE A 232 -8.09 11.44 0.92
N ASN A 233 -8.69 12.62 0.92
CA ASN A 233 -10.05 12.88 0.46
C ASN A 233 -10.11 13.18 -1.05
N LYS A 234 -11.27 12.95 -1.67
CA LYS A 234 -11.53 13.17 -3.11
C LYS A 234 -11.49 14.64 -3.53
N GLY A 235 -11.71 15.56 -2.59
CA GLY A 235 -12.07 16.94 -2.87
C GLY A 235 -13.56 17.06 -3.21
N TRP A 236 -14.14 18.22 -2.91
CA TRP A 236 -15.55 18.49 -3.19
C TRP A 236 -15.78 19.98 -3.48
N ASN A 237 -16.45 20.29 -4.60
CA ASN A 237 -16.72 21.65 -5.06
C ASN A 237 -15.48 22.57 -5.00
N ASP A 238 -14.39 22.14 -5.64
CA ASP A 238 -13.08 22.80 -5.64
C ASP A 238 -12.42 22.99 -4.26
N GLY A 239 -12.94 22.30 -3.24
CA GLY A 239 -12.48 22.37 -1.86
C GLY A 239 -12.06 21.02 -1.25
N ALA A 240 -11.82 21.05 0.06
CA ALA A 240 -11.45 19.88 0.85
C ALA A 240 -12.65 18.96 1.15
N GLY A 241 -12.37 17.77 1.69
CA GLY A 241 -13.39 16.80 2.07
C GLY A 241 -13.82 15.90 0.91
N ASN A 242 -14.91 15.16 1.12
CA ASN A 242 -15.43 14.17 0.17
C ASN A 242 -16.83 14.57 -0.32
N PRO A 243 -17.18 14.25 -1.59
CA PRO A 243 -18.53 14.41 -2.10
C PRO A 243 -19.53 13.62 -1.25
N PRO A 244 -20.79 14.08 -1.13
CA PRO A 244 -21.88 13.23 -0.66
C PRO A 244 -21.96 11.94 -1.48
N ASN A 245 -22.30 10.84 -0.82
CA ASN A 245 -22.47 9.55 -1.46
C ASN A 245 -23.92 9.08 -1.24
N PRO A 246 -24.77 9.07 -2.28
CA PRO A 246 -26.15 8.59 -2.16
C PRO A 246 -26.26 7.11 -1.77
N ASP A 247 -25.25 6.31 -2.13
CA ASP A 247 -25.26 4.84 -2.00
C ASP A 247 -24.46 4.34 -0.80
N GLY A 248 -24.01 5.23 0.09
CA GLY A 248 -23.16 4.85 1.21
C GLY A 248 -22.59 6.03 2.00
N ILE A 249 -21.45 5.78 2.65
CA ILE A 249 -20.71 6.81 3.39
C ILE A 249 -19.65 7.45 2.50
N LYS A 250 -19.22 8.67 2.84
CA LYS A 250 -18.36 9.48 1.97
C LYS A 250 -16.97 8.89 1.78
N THR A 251 -16.55 8.03 2.71
CA THR A 251 -15.23 7.39 2.75
C THR A 251 -15.20 6.02 2.08
N ASP A 252 -16.31 5.55 1.51
CA ASP A 252 -16.41 4.19 0.95
C ASP A 252 -15.51 3.90 -0.25
N TYR A 253 -15.09 4.95 -0.95
CA TYR A 253 -14.08 4.85 -2.01
C TYR A 253 -12.77 4.25 -1.50
N LEU A 254 -12.46 4.34 -0.20
CA LEU A 254 -11.26 3.75 0.36
C LEU A 254 -11.27 2.23 0.14
N TRP A 255 -12.28 1.51 0.60
CA TRP A 255 -12.34 0.05 0.42
C TRP A 255 -12.91 -0.40 -0.92
N LYS A 256 -13.84 0.36 -1.52
CA LYS A 256 -14.44 -0.01 -2.80
C LYS A 256 -13.52 0.23 -4.00
N ARG A 257 -12.57 1.17 -3.89
CA ARG A 257 -11.70 1.57 -5.01
C ARG A 257 -10.22 1.44 -4.66
N ILE A 258 -9.76 2.13 -3.62
CA ILE A 258 -8.33 2.23 -3.30
C ILE A 258 -7.75 0.89 -2.82
N LEU A 259 -8.54 0.13 -2.05
CA LEU A 259 -8.16 -1.20 -1.56
C LEU A 259 -8.61 -2.33 -2.50
N SER A 260 -9.07 -2.03 -3.72
CA SER A 260 -9.22 -3.09 -4.72
C SER A 260 -7.86 -3.71 -5.02
N ILE A 261 -7.81 -5.01 -5.34
CA ILE A 261 -6.54 -5.71 -5.59
C ILE A 261 -5.74 -5.01 -6.69
N ASP A 262 -6.39 -4.61 -7.78
CA ASP A 262 -5.74 -3.98 -8.92
C ASP A 262 -5.18 -2.59 -8.56
N GLU A 263 -5.97 -1.73 -7.93
CA GLU A 263 -5.51 -0.38 -7.55
C GLU A 263 -4.43 -0.45 -6.47
N LEU A 264 -4.55 -1.36 -5.50
CA LEU A 264 -3.54 -1.51 -4.46
C LEU A 264 -2.23 -2.07 -5.02
N THR A 265 -2.32 -3.04 -5.95
CA THR A 265 -1.17 -3.53 -6.71
C THR A 265 -0.51 -2.39 -7.47
N ASN A 266 -1.29 -1.60 -8.22
CA ASN A 266 -0.79 -0.42 -8.94
C ASN A 266 -0.09 0.58 -8.00
N ILE A 267 -0.68 0.91 -6.85
CA ILE A 267 -0.05 1.78 -5.85
C ILE A 267 1.28 1.19 -5.39
N ILE A 268 1.30 -0.12 -5.07
CA ILE A 268 2.49 -0.82 -4.62
C ILE A 268 3.56 -0.86 -5.69
N GLU A 269 3.24 -0.91 -6.98
CA GLU A 269 4.21 -1.01 -8.08
C GLU A 269 4.71 0.35 -8.57
N ASN A 270 3.82 1.32 -8.68
CA ASN A 270 4.04 2.52 -9.49
C ASN A 270 4.03 3.83 -8.69
N PHE A 271 3.68 3.80 -7.40
CA PHE A 271 3.52 5.02 -6.60
C PHE A 271 4.28 4.99 -5.27
N ALA A 272 4.00 3.99 -4.44
CA ALA A 272 4.51 3.94 -3.07
C ALA A 272 6.00 3.57 -3.06
N GLN A 273 6.85 4.22 -2.26
CA GLN A 273 8.27 3.88 -2.19
C GLN A 273 8.97 4.54 -1.02
N ILE A 274 10.18 4.07 -0.68
CA ILE A 274 11.08 4.79 0.22
C ILE A 274 12.16 5.46 -0.62
N VAL A 275 12.17 6.78 -0.62
CA VAL A 275 13.21 7.59 -1.27
C VAL A 275 14.30 7.96 -0.27
N GLU A 276 15.54 7.94 -0.71
CA GLU A 276 16.68 8.39 0.10
C GLU A 276 17.24 9.69 -0.49
N VAL A 277 17.16 10.76 0.28
CA VAL A 277 17.70 12.06 -0.09
C VAL A 277 18.97 12.29 0.71
N LYS A 278 20.09 12.47 0.01
CA LYS A 278 21.34 12.91 0.63
C LYS A 278 21.31 14.43 0.72
N ASP A 279 21.40 14.94 1.94
CA ASP A 279 21.63 16.36 2.17
C ASP A 279 23.04 16.71 1.69
N GLU A 280 23.14 17.58 0.68
CA GLU A 280 24.42 17.91 0.04
C GLU A 280 25.35 18.72 0.96
N LYS A 281 24.79 19.44 1.94
CA LYS A 281 25.58 20.27 2.88
C LYS A 281 26.12 19.46 4.05
N THR A 282 25.31 18.55 4.59
CA THR A 282 25.63 17.80 5.80
C THR A 282 26.07 16.36 5.52
N GLY A 283 25.90 15.88 4.28
CA GLY A 283 26.13 14.49 3.90
C GLY A 283 25.14 13.48 4.49
N LYS A 284 24.21 13.93 5.34
CA LYS A 284 23.25 13.07 6.02
C LYS A 284 22.23 12.51 5.03
N ARG A 285 21.97 11.21 5.14
CA ARG A 285 20.95 10.52 4.34
C ARG A 285 19.63 10.53 5.09
N ARG A 286 18.59 11.08 4.47
CA ARG A 286 17.22 11.07 4.98
C ARG A 286 16.38 10.15 4.13
N ARG A 287 15.83 9.11 4.76
CA ARG A 287 14.83 8.24 4.14
C ARG A 287 13.44 8.83 4.34
N THR A 288 12.65 8.88 3.28
CA THR A 288 11.27 9.36 3.29
C THR A 288 10.39 8.33 2.61
N GLN A 289 9.37 7.84 3.32
CA GLN A 289 8.38 6.94 2.74
C GLN A 289 7.25 7.73 2.10
N ILE A 290 6.98 7.42 0.85
CA ILE A 290 5.99 8.05 0.00
C ILE A 290 4.84 7.07 -0.20
N TRP A 291 3.63 7.58 0.02
CA TRP A 291 2.36 7.00 -0.39
C TRP A 291 1.62 8.10 -1.16
N PRO A 292 0.98 7.81 -2.31
CA PRO A 292 0.35 8.84 -3.11
C PRO A 292 -0.79 9.51 -2.33
N ARG A 293 -0.96 10.82 -2.50
CA ARG A 293 -2.18 11.51 -2.07
C ARG A 293 -3.29 11.24 -3.09
N TYR A 294 -4.54 11.32 -2.66
CA TYR A 294 -5.69 10.96 -3.51
C TYR A 294 -5.70 11.69 -4.85
N HIS A 295 -5.53 13.02 -4.85
CA HIS A 295 -5.55 13.82 -6.08
C HIS A 295 -4.41 13.47 -7.03
N GLN A 296 -3.24 13.06 -6.49
CA GLN A 296 -2.11 12.64 -7.30
C GLN A 296 -2.38 11.30 -7.97
N LEU A 297 -3.02 10.38 -7.28
CA LEU A 297 -3.44 9.10 -7.83
C LEU A 297 -4.54 9.29 -8.88
N ASP A 298 -5.56 10.08 -8.54
CA ASP A 298 -6.72 10.31 -9.41
C ASP A 298 -6.35 10.98 -10.74
N VAL A 299 -5.45 11.97 -10.71
CA VAL A 299 -5.01 12.64 -11.95
C VAL A 299 -4.22 11.70 -12.85
N VAL A 300 -3.28 10.91 -12.29
CA VAL A 300 -2.46 9.98 -13.07
C VAL A 300 -3.36 8.93 -13.71
N ARG A 301 -4.28 8.33 -12.95
CA ARG A 301 -5.23 7.35 -13.48
C ARG A 301 -6.12 7.92 -14.58
N LYS A 302 -6.70 9.12 -14.39
CA LYS A 302 -7.57 9.74 -15.40
C LYS A 302 -6.83 10.01 -16.70
N LEU A 303 -5.57 10.45 -16.62
CA LEU A 303 -4.75 10.69 -17.79
C LEU A 303 -4.37 9.40 -18.51
N LEU A 304 -3.98 8.36 -17.77
CA LEU A 304 -3.68 7.04 -18.35
C LEU A 304 -4.90 6.44 -19.04
N ALA A 305 -6.06 6.47 -18.38
CA ALA A 305 -7.31 5.97 -18.97
C ALA A 305 -7.71 6.73 -20.24
N ASP A 306 -7.61 8.06 -20.26
CA ASP A 306 -7.91 8.84 -21.48
C ASP A 306 -6.91 8.52 -22.60
N VAL A 307 -5.62 8.37 -22.28
CA VAL A 307 -4.59 7.98 -23.26
C VAL A 307 -4.82 6.58 -23.82
N GLU A 308 -5.20 5.61 -22.99
CA GLU A 308 -5.54 4.25 -23.44
C GLU A 308 -6.74 4.26 -24.40
N GLU A 309 -7.78 5.05 -24.09
CA GLU A 309 -8.98 5.15 -24.91
C GLU A 309 -8.76 5.98 -26.18
N CYS A 310 -8.16 7.16 -26.07
CA CYS A 310 -8.08 8.15 -27.14
C CYS A 310 -6.75 8.16 -27.89
N GLY A 311 -5.67 7.64 -27.31
CA GLY A 311 -4.32 7.73 -27.84
C GLY A 311 -3.67 9.10 -27.61
N ALA A 312 -2.63 9.40 -28.40
CA ALA A 312 -1.91 10.67 -28.34
C ALA A 312 -2.69 11.84 -29.00
N GLY A 313 -2.27 13.08 -28.73
CA GLY A 313 -2.73 14.28 -29.46
C GLY A 313 -3.60 15.27 -28.67
N LYS A 314 -4.03 14.91 -27.46
CA LYS A 314 -4.75 15.83 -26.56
C LYS A 314 -3.82 16.69 -25.72
N ARG A 315 -4.34 17.84 -25.27
CA ARG A 315 -3.66 18.75 -24.35
C ARG A 315 -4.42 18.80 -23.03
N TYR A 316 -3.72 18.62 -21.93
CA TYR A 316 -4.30 18.64 -20.59
C TYR A 316 -3.74 19.80 -19.78
N LEU A 317 -4.59 20.46 -19.00
CA LEU A 317 -4.19 21.44 -18.00
C LEU A 317 -4.56 20.91 -16.61
N ILE A 318 -3.55 20.63 -15.79
CA ILE A 318 -3.74 20.17 -14.41
C ILE A 318 -3.35 21.28 -13.45
N GLN A 319 -4.31 21.73 -12.63
CA GLN A 319 -4.10 22.80 -11.66
C GLN A 319 -4.00 22.22 -10.25
N HIS A 320 -2.80 22.30 -9.68
CA HIS A 320 -2.55 21.88 -8.30
C HIS A 320 -1.88 23.02 -7.52
N SER A 321 -2.29 23.20 -6.26
CA SER A 321 -1.70 24.18 -5.34
C SER A 321 -0.19 23.97 -5.13
N ALA A 322 0.52 24.99 -4.65
CA ALA A 322 1.93 24.87 -4.26
C ALA A 322 2.07 23.85 -3.10
N GLY A 323 3.14 23.02 -3.12
CA GLY A 323 3.36 22.00 -2.08
C GLY A 323 2.43 20.77 -2.12
N SER A 324 1.57 20.66 -3.12
CA SER A 324 0.66 19.51 -3.34
C SER A 324 1.36 18.23 -3.82
N GLY A 325 2.66 18.30 -4.15
CA GLY A 325 3.45 17.17 -4.64
C GLY A 325 3.36 16.96 -6.17
N LYS A 326 3.15 18.02 -6.95
CA LYS A 326 3.06 17.97 -8.43
C LYS A 326 4.15 17.13 -9.10
N SER A 327 5.40 17.26 -8.66
CA SER A 327 6.55 16.58 -9.26
C SER A 327 6.44 15.06 -9.18
N ASN A 328 5.86 14.52 -8.10
CA ASN A 328 5.61 13.09 -8.00
C ASN A 328 4.57 12.64 -9.02
N SER A 329 3.47 13.40 -9.19
CA SER A 329 2.45 13.10 -10.21
C SER A 329 3.04 13.10 -11.62
N ILE A 330 3.91 14.06 -11.94
CA ILE A 330 4.61 14.12 -13.24
C ILE A 330 5.51 12.89 -13.41
N ALA A 331 6.33 12.56 -12.40
CA ALA A 331 7.24 11.43 -12.46
C ALA A 331 6.50 10.08 -12.61
N TRP A 332 5.42 9.88 -11.85
CA TRP A 332 4.60 8.66 -11.93
C TRP A 332 3.84 8.53 -13.25
N LEU A 333 3.33 9.65 -13.77
CA LEU A 333 2.70 9.68 -15.08
C LEU A 333 3.71 9.36 -16.18
N ALA A 334 4.85 10.06 -16.19
CA ALA A 334 5.90 9.83 -17.17
C ALA A 334 6.40 8.39 -17.15
N HIS A 335 6.57 7.80 -15.96
CA HIS A 335 6.95 6.39 -15.85
C HIS A 335 5.90 5.44 -16.44
N GLN A 336 4.61 5.63 -16.11
CA GLN A 336 3.55 4.72 -16.54
C GLN A 336 3.21 4.88 -18.02
N LEU A 337 3.32 6.09 -18.59
CA LEU A 337 3.11 6.34 -20.02
C LEU A 337 4.05 5.51 -20.92
N ILE A 338 5.23 5.10 -20.43
CA ILE A 338 6.16 4.22 -21.16
C ILE A 338 5.49 2.87 -21.49
N GLY A 339 4.66 2.37 -20.58
CA GLY A 339 4.02 1.05 -20.73
C GLY A 339 2.65 1.09 -21.40
N VAL A 340 2.10 2.27 -21.71
CA VAL A 340 0.75 2.39 -22.25
C VAL A 340 0.71 1.91 -23.70
N LYS A 341 -0.18 0.96 -23.96
CA LYS A 341 -0.39 0.37 -25.29
C LYS A 341 -1.83 0.56 -25.76
N LYS A 342 -1.98 0.82 -27.06
CA LYS A 342 -3.26 0.84 -27.75
C LYS A 342 -3.14 -0.02 -29.01
N ASP A 343 -4.10 -0.91 -29.23
CA ASP A 343 -4.09 -1.87 -30.34
C ASP A 343 -2.78 -2.68 -30.45
N GLY A 344 -2.20 -3.03 -29.30
CA GLY A 344 -0.97 -3.81 -29.20
C GLY A 344 0.33 -3.03 -29.47
N LYS A 345 0.26 -1.72 -29.73
CA LYS A 345 1.42 -0.85 -29.95
C LYS A 345 1.56 0.17 -28.83
N GLU A 346 2.81 0.54 -28.52
CA GLU A 346 3.10 1.63 -27.59
C GLU A 346 2.49 2.93 -28.13
N VAL A 347 1.84 3.70 -27.25
CA VAL A 347 1.20 4.97 -27.65
C VAL A 347 2.24 6.07 -27.87
N PHE A 348 3.37 6.00 -27.15
CA PHE A 348 4.44 7.00 -27.21
C PHE A 348 5.80 6.33 -27.39
N ASP A 349 6.56 6.77 -28.39
CA ASP A 349 7.96 6.37 -28.57
C ASP A 349 8.92 7.09 -27.62
N SER A 350 8.53 8.27 -27.13
CA SER A 350 9.36 9.14 -26.30
C SER A 350 8.52 10.04 -25.41
N ILE A 351 8.99 10.25 -24.18
CA ILE A 351 8.34 11.10 -23.19
C ILE A 351 9.36 12.14 -22.73
N ILE A 352 9.01 13.41 -22.93
CA ILE A 352 9.87 14.53 -22.58
C ILE A 352 9.22 15.27 -21.40
N VAL A 353 9.94 15.34 -20.28
CA VAL A 353 9.51 16.12 -19.11
C VAL A 353 10.33 17.40 -19.08
N VAL A 354 9.64 18.55 -19.17
CA VAL A 354 10.27 19.87 -19.14
C VAL A 354 9.93 20.56 -17.82
N THR A 355 10.95 21.05 -17.11
CA THR A 355 10.79 21.81 -15.87
C THR A 355 11.68 23.05 -15.89
N ASP A 356 11.19 24.13 -15.26
CA ASP A 356 11.89 25.40 -15.07
C ASP A 356 13.01 25.36 -14.01
N ARG A 357 13.14 24.27 -13.24
CA ARG A 357 14.02 24.20 -12.07
C ARG A 357 14.90 22.96 -12.09
N VAL A 358 16.22 23.18 -12.13
CA VAL A 358 17.26 22.14 -12.07
C VAL A 358 17.11 21.18 -10.88
N ILE A 359 16.69 21.68 -9.71
CA ILE A 359 16.46 20.84 -8.50
C ILE A 359 15.24 19.93 -8.68
N LEU A 360 14.20 20.40 -9.36
CA LEU A 360 13.00 19.61 -9.65
C LEU A 360 13.34 18.46 -10.61
N ASP A 361 14.24 18.75 -11.55
CA ASP A 361 14.75 17.83 -12.55
C ASP A 361 15.45 16.63 -11.91
N LYS A 362 16.36 16.88 -10.94
CA LYS A 362 17.03 15.80 -10.20
C LYS A 362 16.03 14.92 -9.45
N GLN A 363 15.04 15.53 -8.78
CA GLN A 363 14.04 14.77 -8.02
C GLN A 363 13.14 13.92 -8.93
N ILE A 364 12.69 14.47 -10.06
CA ILE A 364 11.88 13.75 -11.04
C ILE A 364 12.69 12.60 -11.65
N ARG A 365 13.92 12.88 -12.10
CA ARG A 365 14.82 11.87 -12.65
C ARG A 365 15.10 10.74 -11.65
N ASP A 366 15.44 11.06 -10.41
CA ASP A 366 15.73 10.07 -9.38
C ASP A 366 14.48 9.24 -9.05
N THR A 367 13.30 9.85 -9.08
CA THR A 367 12.01 9.16 -8.91
C THR A 367 11.78 8.18 -10.06
N ILE A 368 11.88 8.63 -11.31
CA ILE A 368 11.68 7.78 -12.50
C ILE A 368 12.72 6.64 -12.54
N ALA A 369 13.98 6.94 -12.21
CA ALA A 369 15.05 5.94 -12.18
C ALA A 369 14.88 4.87 -11.09
N GLN A 370 14.08 5.13 -10.04
CA GLN A 370 13.75 4.15 -9.01
C GLN A 370 12.63 3.19 -9.44
N PHE A 371 11.77 3.62 -10.37
CA PHE A 371 10.72 2.79 -10.94
C PHE A 371 11.15 2.08 -12.23
N SER A 372 11.99 2.71 -13.06
CA SER A 372 12.54 2.08 -14.26
C SER A 372 13.55 1.00 -13.90
N GLN A 373 13.26 -0.25 -14.27
CA GLN A 373 14.22 -1.36 -14.16
C GLN A 373 15.40 -1.21 -15.15
N VAL A 374 15.25 -0.37 -16.18
CA VAL A 374 16.23 -0.17 -17.23
C VAL A 374 16.71 1.28 -17.19
N ARG A 375 17.82 1.52 -16.49
CA ARG A 375 18.50 2.85 -16.52
C ARG A 375 18.89 3.29 -17.95
N ALA A 376 18.95 2.35 -18.90
CA ALA A 376 19.34 2.62 -20.29
C ALA A 376 18.28 3.37 -21.13
N THR A 377 17.04 3.51 -20.66
CA THR A 377 15.98 4.27 -21.37
C THR A 377 15.80 5.70 -20.88
N LEU A 378 16.61 6.14 -19.91
CA LEU A 378 16.52 7.48 -19.33
C LEU A 378 17.71 8.34 -19.75
N GLY A 379 17.45 9.32 -20.62
CA GLY A 379 18.38 10.39 -20.97
C GLY A 379 18.09 11.66 -20.15
N HIS A 380 19.14 12.40 -19.78
CA HIS A 380 19.01 13.76 -19.25
C HIS A 380 19.67 14.71 -20.24
N ALA A 381 18.90 15.68 -20.73
CA ALA A 381 19.38 16.77 -21.57
C ALA A 381 19.50 18.03 -20.73
N GLU A 382 20.66 18.69 -20.74
CA GLU A 382 20.86 19.97 -20.05
C GLU A 382 20.58 21.16 -20.98
N ARG A 383 20.63 20.94 -22.30
CA ARG A 383 20.42 21.95 -23.34
C ARG A 383 19.54 21.39 -24.45
N SER A 384 18.89 22.29 -25.19
CA SER A 384 18.01 21.91 -26.31
C SER A 384 18.73 21.24 -27.50
N GLY A 385 20.07 21.17 -27.47
CA GLY A 385 20.88 20.50 -28.50
C GLY A 385 21.44 19.15 -28.08
N ASP A 386 21.16 18.72 -26.84
CA ASP A 386 21.44 17.36 -26.33
C ASP A 386 20.24 16.44 -26.66
#